data_AF-A0A951E8X4-F1
#
_entry.id   AF-A0A951E8X4-F1
#
_cell.length_a   1.000
_cell.length_b   1.000
_cell.length_c   1.000
_cell.angle_alpha   90.00
_cell.angle_beta   90.00
_cell.angle_gamma   90.00
#
_symmetry.space_group_name_H-M   'P 1'
#
loop_
_entity.id
_entity.type
_entity.pdbx_description
1 polymer ?
#
loop_
_entity_poly.entity_id
_entity_poly.type
_entity_poly.pdbx_seq_one_letter_code
_entity_poly.pdbx_strand_id
1 'polypeptide(L)' 'MNSKQLTEGQRAYEAKRAAKAGVSLEKWLAMKEKDRIAEDRSRQKAAEPPKQKKAGFLSKLIERASKPL' A
#
# COMPACT_ATOMS: atom_id res chain seq x y z
N MET A 1 9.50 -12.30 -4.81
CA MET A 1 10.71 -12.81 -5.51
C MET A 1 11.26 -13.95 -4.66
N ASN A 2 11.60 -15.10 -5.25
CA ASN A 2 12.13 -16.23 -4.45
C ASN A 2 13.40 -15.79 -3.72
N SER A 3 13.38 -15.86 -2.39
CA SER A 3 14.51 -15.61 -1.47
C SER A 3 15.77 -16.45 -1.78
N LYS A 4 15.65 -17.42 -2.70
CA LYS A 4 16.72 -18.25 -3.24
C LYS A 4 17.60 -17.55 -4.29
N GLN A 5 17.26 -16.32 -4.73
CA GLN A 5 17.96 -15.60 -5.80
C GLN A 5 18.60 -14.26 -5.38
N LEU A 6 18.82 -14.02 -4.08
CA LEU A 6 19.58 -12.84 -3.64
C LEU A 6 21.07 -13.10 -3.78
N THR A 7 21.79 -12.15 -4.39
CA THR A 7 23.26 -12.19 -4.45
C THR A 7 23.85 -12.03 -3.04
N GLU A 8 25.10 -12.44 -2.85
CA GLU A 8 25.76 -12.39 -1.54
C GLU A 8 25.84 -10.95 -1.00
N GLY A 9 26.13 -9.97 -1.86
CA GLY A 9 26.14 -8.56 -1.49
C GLY A 9 24.75 -8.03 -1.07
N GLN A 10 23.68 -8.47 -1.75
CA GLN A 10 22.32 -8.13 -1.36
C GLN A 10 21.95 -8.80 -0.03
N ARG A 11 22.36 -10.05 0.19
CA ARG A 11 22.14 -10.77 1.44
C ARG A 11 22.78 -10.05 2.63
N ALA A 12 24.02 -9.58 2.48
CA ALA A 12 24.71 -8.80 3.52
C ALA A 12 24.01 -7.47 3.82
N TYR A 13 23.49 -6.79 2.79
CA TYR A 13 22.72 -5.57 2.95
C TYR A 13 21.42 -5.80 3.73
N GLU A 14 20.66 -6.84 3.37
CA GLU A 14 19.43 -7.21 4.07
C GLU A 14 19.71 -7.73 5.49
N ALA A 15 20.83 -8.42 5.72
CA ALA A 15 21.23 -8.88 7.05
C ALA A 15 21.47 -7.71 8.02
N LYS A 16 22.10 -6.61 7.55
CA LYS A 16 22.26 -5.39 8.35
C LYS A 16 20.91 -4.78 8.75
N ARG A 17 19.92 -4.85 7.86
CA ARG A 17 18.56 -4.35 8.12
C ARG A 17 17.77 -5.27 9.05
N ALA A 18 17.89 -6.57 8.86
CA ALA A 18 17.33 -7.58 9.76
C ALA A 18 17.86 -7.40 11.18
N ALA A 19 19.19 -7.22 11.33
CA ALA A 19 19.83 -6.92 12.60
C ALA A 19 19.32 -5.61 13.22
N LYS A 20 19.14 -4.55 12.40
CA LYS A 20 18.55 -3.28 12.86
C LYS A 20 17.11 -3.45 13.36
N ALA A 21 16.34 -4.32 12.74
CA ALA A 21 14.97 -4.65 13.15
C ALA A 21 14.90 -5.71 14.27
N GLY A 22 16.05 -6.24 14.73
CA GLY A 22 16.11 -7.27 15.77
C GLY A 22 15.55 -8.62 15.35
N VAL A 23 15.52 -8.93 14.05
CA VAL A 23 14.96 -10.18 13.53
C VAL A 23 16.00 -10.95 12.70
N SER A 24 15.77 -12.24 12.49
CA SER A 24 16.61 -13.04 11.59
C SER A 24 16.42 -12.59 10.13
N LEU A 25 17.44 -12.81 9.31
CA LEU A 25 17.40 -12.48 7.88
C LEU A 25 16.22 -13.15 7.16
N GLU A 26 15.95 -14.41 7.43
CA GLU A 26 14.83 -15.13 6.80
C GLU A 26 13.48 -14.51 7.17
N LYS A 27 13.31 -14.13 8.45
CA LYS A 27 12.10 -13.45 8.94
C LYS A 27 11.95 -12.08 8.28
N TRP A 28 13.04 -11.33 8.15
CA TRP A 28 13.09 -10.03 7.49
C TRP A 28 12.67 -10.12 6.02
N LEU A 29 13.20 -11.10 5.29
CA LEU A 29 12.82 -11.33 3.88
C LEU A 29 11.35 -11.74 3.74
N ALA A 30 10.85 -12.59 4.65
CA ALA A 30 9.44 -12.99 4.66
C ALA A 30 8.48 -11.83 4.98
N MET A 31 8.87 -10.92 5.87
CA MET A 31 8.09 -9.71 6.17
C MET A 31 8.03 -8.78 4.94
N LYS A 32 9.16 -8.57 4.28
CA LYS A 32 9.24 -7.73 3.08
C LYS A 32 8.38 -8.25 1.92
N GLU A 33 8.33 -9.57 1.73
CA GLU A 33 7.46 -10.17 0.71
C GLU A 33 5.97 -9.96 1.05
N LYS A 34 5.60 -10.06 2.34
CA LYS A 34 4.24 -9.74 2.80
C LYS A 34 3.89 -8.28 2.57
N ASP A 35 4.81 -7.36 2.89
CA ASP A 35 4.61 -5.92 2.70
C ASP A 35 4.49 -5.58 1.21
N ARG A 36 5.30 -6.19 0.35
CA ARG A 36 5.18 -6.03 -1.12
C ARG A 36 3.81 -6.47 -1.63
N ILE A 37 3.30 -7.61 -1.17
CA ILE A 37 1.97 -8.10 -1.55
C ILE A 37 0.87 -7.16 -1.03
N ALA A 38 1.04 -6.58 0.16
CA ALA A 38 0.12 -5.61 0.73
C ALA A 38 0.15 -4.27 -0.03
N GLU A 39 1.32 -3.80 -0.44
CA GLU A 39 1.51 -2.60 -1.25
C GLU A 39 0.97 -2.79 -2.67
N ASP A 40 1.16 -3.95 -3.31
CA ASP A 40 0.59 -4.22 -4.63
C ASP A 40 -0.94 -4.22 -4.57
N ARG A 41 -1.52 -4.77 -3.49
CA ARG A 41 -2.97 -4.69 -3.24
C ARG A 41 -3.45 -3.27 -2.98
N SER A 42 -2.68 -2.44 -2.29
CA SER A 42 -3.05 -1.04 -2.02
C SER A 42 -2.90 -0.16 -3.26
N ARG A 43 -1.87 -0.38 -4.08
CA ARG A 43 -1.67 0.29 -5.37
C ARG A 43 -2.77 -0.05 -6.38
N GLN A 44 -3.24 -1.30 -6.41
CA GLN A 44 -4.40 -1.68 -7.23
C GLN A 44 -5.68 -0.97 -6.79
N LYS A 45 -5.91 -0.84 -5.47
CA LYS A 45 -7.04 -0.05 -4.94
C LYS A 45 -6.90 1.46 -5.20
N ALA A 46 -5.68 1.98 -5.26
CA ALA A 46 -5.41 3.39 -5.55
C ALA A 46 -5.48 3.73 -7.06
N ALA A 47 -5.30 2.73 -7.92
CA ALA A 47 -5.44 2.86 -9.37
C ALA A 47 -6.90 2.71 -9.86
N GLU A 48 -7.83 2.28 -8.99
CA GLU A 48 -9.25 2.37 -9.30
C GLU A 48 -9.65 3.86 -9.36
N PRO A 49 -10.21 4.36 -10.48
CA PRO A 49 -10.65 5.75 -10.57
C PRO A 49 -11.66 6.00 -9.45
N PRO A 50 -11.58 7.16 -8.75
CA PRO A 50 -12.46 7.44 -7.63
C PRO A 50 -13.91 7.30 -8.10
N LYS A 51 -14.64 6.32 -7.55
CA LYS A 51 -16.06 6.15 -7.83
C LYS A 51 -16.73 7.51 -7.58
N GLN A 52 -17.31 8.08 -8.63
CA GLN A 52 -17.98 9.37 -8.57
C GLN A 52 -18.96 9.35 -7.41
N LYS A 53 -18.65 10.14 -6.36
CA LYS A 53 -19.47 10.20 -5.15
C LYS A 53 -20.81 10.79 -5.56
N LYS A 54 -21.87 9.99 -5.50
CA LYS A 54 -23.23 10.47 -5.76
C LYS A 54 -23.50 11.65 -4.82
N ALA A 55 -24.03 12.75 -5.36
CA ALA A 55 -24.38 13.94 -4.60
C ALA A 55 -25.19 13.55 -3.36
N GLY A 56 -24.55 13.71 -2.19
CA GLY A 56 -25.11 13.35 -0.90
C GLY A 56 -26.28 14.25 -0.52
N PHE A 57 -26.91 13.94 0.60
CA PHE A 57 -28.06 14.69 1.11
C PHE A 57 -27.79 16.20 1.23
N LEU A 58 -26.60 16.59 1.70
CA LEU A 58 -26.21 17.98 1.83
C LEU A 58 -26.06 18.71 0.49
N SER A 59 -25.52 18.03 -0.54
CA SER A 59 -25.46 18.61 -1.90
C SER A 59 -26.85 18.89 -2.44
N LYS A 60 -27.82 18.00 -2.19
CA LYS A 60 -29.22 18.22 -2.61
C LYS A 60 -29.87 19.39 -1.88
N LEU A 61 -29.52 19.61 -0.61
CA LEU A 61 -30.03 20.73 0.17
C LEU A 61 -29.49 22.07 -0.36
N ILE A 62 -28.18 22.14 -0.67
CA ILE A 62 -27.56 23.33 -1.27
C ILE A 62 -28.17 23.60 -2.65
N GLU A 63 -28.33 22.57 -3.48
CA GLU A 63 -28.93 22.72 -4.81
C GLU A 63 -30.37 23.28 -4.74
N ARG A 64 -31.15 22.85 -3.75
CA ARG A 64 -32.51 23.38 -3.50
C ARG A 64 -32.49 24.85 -3.06
N ALA A 65 -31.51 25.24 -2.25
CA ALA A 65 -31.35 26.60 -1.75
C ALA A 65 -30.80 27.57 -2.81
N SER A 66 -29.97 27.08 -3.73
CA SER A 66 -29.32 27.87 -4.78
C SER A 66 -30.15 28.04 -6.06
N LYS A 67 -31.37 27.50 -6.13
CA LYS A 67 -32.24 27.63 -7.29
C LYS A 67 -33.23 28.78 -7.07
N PRO A 68 -33.01 29.97 -7.66
CA PRO A 68 -33.99 31.04 -7.62
C PRO A 68 -35.21 30.63 -8.47
N LEU A 69 -36.40 31.02 -8.00
CA LEU A 69 -37.69 30.79 -8.66
C LEU A 69 -37.78 31.53 -10.00
#